data_AF-A0A4Y2EQS8-F1
#
_entry.id   AF-A0A4Y2EQS8-F1
#
_cell.length_a   1.000
_cell.length_b   1.000
_cell.length_c   1.000
_cell.angle_alpha   90.00
_cell.angle_beta   90.00
_cell.angle_gamma   90.00
#
_symmetry.space_group_name_H-M   'P 1'
#
loop_
_entity.id
_entity.type
_entity.pdbx_description
1 polymer ?
#
loop_
_entity_poly.entity_id
_entity_poly.type
_entity_poly.pdbx_seq_one_letter_code
_entity_poly.pdbx_strand_id
1 'polypeptide(L)'
;MVSKKKFIPGTKNISHEPLVNTQCVFLPPLHVKLGLRKIFVKALGREGVTFLHLRNKFKHLSEAKVKEGVFIGPQIKAVFRGEEFEKNCQKQKKQSG
;
A
#
# COMPACT_ATOMS: atom_id res chain seq x y z
N MET A 1 -29.07 28.38 -21.15
CA MET A 1 -27.61 28.28 -20.90
C MET A 1 -27.40 27.80 -19.47
N VAL A 2 -26.85 26.59 -19.26
CA VAL A 2 -26.57 26.06 -17.91
C VAL A 2 -25.15 26.48 -17.53
N SER A 3 -25.04 27.33 -16.50
CA SER A 3 -23.76 27.77 -15.94
C SER A 3 -22.96 26.57 -15.42
N LYS A 4 -21.81 26.29 -16.05
CA LYS A 4 -20.84 25.32 -15.56
C LYS A 4 -20.29 25.81 -14.21
N LYS A 5 -20.69 25.17 -13.11
CA LYS A 5 -20.04 25.36 -11.80
C LYS A 5 -18.56 24.99 -11.96
N LYS A 6 -17.68 25.96 -11.72
CA LYS A 6 -16.22 25.82 -11.83
C LYS A 6 -15.75 24.83 -10.76
N PHE A 7 -15.39 23.62 -11.17
CA PHE A 7 -14.84 22.61 -10.27
C PHE A 7 -13.37 22.95 -10.02
N ILE A 8 -13.05 23.42 -8.82
CA ILE A 8 -11.67 23.76 -8.43
C ILE A 8 -11.05 22.49 -7.83
N PRO A 9 -10.05 21.86 -8.48
CA PRO A 9 -9.36 20.70 -7.95
C PRO A 9 -8.84 20.98 -6.53
N GLY A 10 -9.12 20.08 -5.58
CA GLY A 10 -8.67 20.21 -4.18
C GLY A 10 -9.64 20.90 -3.22
N THR A 11 -10.73 21.51 -3.70
CA THR A 11 -11.70 22.18 -2.81
C THR A 11 -12.75 21.24 -2.20
N LYS A 12 -13.07 20.13 -2.87
CA LYS A 12 -14.10 19.16 -2.42
C LYS A 12 -13.77 17.75 -2.89
N ASN A 13 -12.85 17.07 -2.18
CA ASN A 13 -12.56 15.64 -2.40
C ASN A 13 -13.40 14.71 -1.50
N ILE A 14 -14.36 15.26 -0.76
CA ILE A 14 -15.24 14.52 0.15
C ILE A 14 -16.67 14.77 -0.32
N SER A 15 -17.36 13.72 -0.76
CA SER A 15 -18.73 13.80 -1.29
C SER A 15 -19.79 13.96 -0.20
N HIS A 16 -19.45 13.65 1.04
CA HIS A 16 -20.34 13.69 2.19
C HIS A 16 -19.74 14.51 3.33
N GLU A 17 -20.59 15.03 4.19
CA GLU A 17 -20.16 15.72 5.40
C GLU A 17 -19.40 14.74 6.31
N PRO A 18 -18.17 15.06 6.73
CA PRO A 18 -17.36 14.16 7.53
C PRO A 18 -18.00 14.00 8.92
N LEU A 19 -18.23 12.74 9.33
CA LEU A 19 -18.83 12.40 10.64
C LEU A 19 -17.99 12.85 11.85
N VAL A 20 -16.72 13.21 11.61
CA VAL A 20 -15.75 13.63 12.60
C VAL A 20 -14.94 14.79 12.01
N ASN A 21 -14.58 15.78 12.83
CA ASN A 21 -13.74 16.89 12.41
C ASN A 21 -12.46 16.39 11.74
N THR A 22 -12.22 16.80 10.49
CA THR A 22 -11.06 16.37 9.69
C THR A 22 -9.73 16.81 10.28
N GLN A 23 -9.68 17.89 11.07
CA GLN A 23 -8.49 18.31 11.82
C GLN A 23 -8.15 17.35 12.98
N CYS A 24 -9.13 16.57 13.45
CA CYS A 24 -8.94 15.53 14.47
C CYS A 24 -8.60 14.15 13.86
N VAL A 25 -8.71 14.00 12.54
CA VAL A 25 -8.30 12.77 11.82
C VAL A 25 -6.80 12.84 11.57
N PHE A 26 -6.02 12.66 12.64
CA PHE A 26 -4.56 12.74 12.65
C PHE A 26 -3.87 11.67 11.79
N LEU A 27 -4.57 10.56 11.53
CA LEU A 27 -4.06 9.45 10.74
C LEU A 27 -4.67 9.51 9.34
N PRO A 28 -3.85 9.52 8.26
CA PRO A 28 -4.40 9.29 6.93
C PRO A 28 -5.18 7.96 6.98
N PRO A 29 -6.37 7.90 6.36
CA PRO A 29 -7.24 6.75 6.50
C PRO A 29 -6.48 5.45 6.26
N LEU A 30 -6.71 4.47 7.14
CA LEU A 30 -5.98 3.20 7.15
C LEU A 30 -5.95 2.53 5.76
N HIS A 31 -7.02 2.71 4.97
CA HIS A 31 -7.15 2.19 3.61
C HIS A 31 -6.13 2.79 2.62
N VAL A 32 -5.71 4.05 2.77
CA VAL A 32 -4.67 4.68 1.93
C VAL A 32 -3.31 4.05 2.21
N LYS A 33 -2.95 3.93 3.49
CA LYS A 33 -1.67 3.33 3.91
C LYS A 33 -1.59 1.84 3.58
N LEU A 34 -2.71 1.11 3.64
CA LEU A 34 -2.77 -0.28 3.19
C LEU A 34 -2.74 -0.39 1.66
N GLY A 35 -3.41 0.51 0.94
CA GLY A 35 -3.40 0.57 -0.51
C GLY A 35 -1.99 0.76 -1.09
N LEU A 36 -1.23 1.72 -0.57
CA LEU A 36 0.16 1.96 -1.00
C LEU A 36 1.07 0.75 -0.75
N ARG A 37 0.94 0.11 0.41
CA ARG A 37 1.70 -1.10 0.74
C ARG A 37 1.35 -2.28 -0.17
N LYS A 38 0.07 -2.42 -0.54
CA LYS A 38 -0.37 -3.41 -1.52
C LYS A 38 0.24 -3.18 -2.90
N ILE A 39 0.22 -1.93 -3.38
CA ILE A 39 0.82 -1.55 -4.67
C ILE A 39 2.32 -1.85 -4.67
N PHE A 40 3.00 -1.53 -3.56
CA PHE A 40 4.43 -1.81 -3.41
C PHE A 40 4.75 -3.30 -3.52
N VAL A 41 4.02 -4.16 -2.81
CA VAL A 41 4.25 -5.62 -2.88
C VAL A 41 3.96 -6.17 -4.27
N LYS A 42 2.96 -5.63 -4.97
CA LYS A 42 2.66 -6.00 -6.37
C LYS A 42 3.76 -5.57 -7.35
N ALA A 43 4.48 -4.49 -7.04
CA ALA A 43 5.61 -4.00 -7.83
C ALA A 43 6.93 -4.75 -7.55
N LEU A 44 6.99 -5.59 -6.51
CA LEU A 44 8.17 -6.43 -6.27
C LEU A 44 8.36 -7.41 -7.44
N GLY A 45 9.59 -7.51 -7.94
CA GLY A 45 9.94 -8.46 -8.98
C GLY A 45 9.59 -9.90 -8.58
N ARG A 46 9.02 -10.65 -9.53
CA ARG A 46 8.51 -12.02 -9.33
C ARG A 46 9.56 -13.03 -8.87
N GLU A 47 10.84 -12.73 -9.10
CA GLU A 47 11.98 -13.59 -8.79
C GLU A 47 12.97 -12.95 -7.80
N GLY A 48 12.60 -11.80 -7.22
CA GLY A 48 13.45 -11.14 -6.24
C GLY A 48 13.56 -11.95 -4.95
N VAL A 49 14.71 -11.88 -4.28
CA VAL A 49 14.93 -12.42 -2.92
C VAL A 49 13.81 -12.02 -1.94
N THR A 50 13.25 -10.82 -2.10
CA THR A 50 12.12 -10.32 -1.31
C THR A 50 10.82 -11.12 -1.55
N PHE A 51 10.54 -11.54 -2.80
CA PHE A 51 9.37 -12.36 -3.12
C PHE A 51 9.50 -13.77 -2.52
N LEU A 52 10.69 -14.38 -2.62
CA LEU A 52 10.94 -15.69 -2.03
C LEU A 52 10.82 -15.66 -0.50
N HIS A 53 11.32 -14.59 0.13
CA HIS A 53 11.15 -14.37 1.57
C HIS A 53 9.66 -14.25 1.94
N LEU A 54 8.86 -13.51 1.16
CA LEU A 54 7.40 -13.42 1.37
C LEU A 54 6.69 -14.76 1.22
N ARG A 55 7.03 -15.54 0.19
CA ARG A 55 6.50 -16.90 -0.01
C ARG A 55 6.81 -17.80 1.19
N ASN A 56 8.05 -17.76 1.68
CA ASN A 56 8.48 -18.55 2.82
C ASN A 56 7.82 -18.11 4.13
N LYS A 57 7.56 -16.81 4.29
CA LYS A 57 6.87 -16.24 5.47
C LYS A 57 5.39 -16.58 5.49
N PHE A 58 4.74 -16.63 4.33
CA PHE A 58 3.31 -16.92 4.20
C PHE A 58 3.06 -18.21 3.41
N LYS A 59 3.54 -19.35 3.94
CA LYS A 59 3.42 -20.67 3.28
C LYS A 59 1.97 -21.10 3.02
N HIS A 60 1.02 -20.59 3.80
CA HIS A 60 -0.42 -20.85 3.63
C HIS A 60 -1.07 -20.01 2.51
N LEU A 61 -0.36 -19.02 1.96
CA LEU A 61 -0.84 -18.27 0.81
C LEU A 61 -0.35 -18.94 -0.48
N SER A 62 -1.25 -19.08 -1.44
CA SER A 62 -0.87 -19.48 -2.81
C SER A 62 0.09 -18.46 -3.41
N GLU A 63 1.01 -18.92 -4.25
CA GLU A 63 1.97 -18.07 -4.96
C GLU A 63 1.29 -16.94 -5.74
N ALA A 64 0.16 -17.22 -6.38
CA ALA A 64 -0.65 -16.22 -7.08
C ALA A 64 -1.12 -15.08 -6.17
N LYS A 65 -1.51 -15.37 -4.92
CA LYS A 65 -1.92 -14.34 -3.94
C LYS A 65 -0.75 -13.47 -3.49
N VAL A 66 0.41 -14.08 -3.25
CA VAL A 66 1.64 -13.34 -2.90
C VAL A 66 2.04 -12.43 -4.07
N LYS A 67 1.97 -12.94 -5.30
CA LYS A 67 2.29 -12.23 -6.54
C LYS A 67 1.36 -11.05 -6.81
N GLU A 68 0.06 -11.24 -6.60
CA GLU A 68 -0.94 -10.19 -6.79
C GLU A 68 -1.01 -9.18 -5.63
N GLY A 69 -0.17 -9.35 -4.60
CA GLY A 69 -0.21 -8.49 -3.42
C GLY A 69 -1.49 -8.65 -2.61
N VAL A 70 -2.16 -9.81 -2.70
CA VAL A 70 -3.43 -10.07 -2.02
C VAL A 70 -3.15 -10.53 -0.60
N PHE A 71 -3.11 -9.55 0.29
CA PHE A 71 -2.88 -9.73 1.72
C PHE A 71 -4.00 -9.06 2.50
N ILE A 72 -4.39 -9.65 3.63
CA ILE A 72 -5.27 -8.98 4.59
C ILE A 72 -4.49 -7.93 5.40
N GLY A 73 -5.19 -6.98 6.03
CA GLY A 73 -4.58 -5.90 6.81
C GLY A 73 -3.47 -6.35 7.76
N PRO A 74 -3.66 -7.39 8.59
CA PRO A 74 -2.60 -7.94 9.45
C PRO A 74 -1.38 -8.48 8.70
N GLN A 75 -1.59 -9.16 7.57
CA GLN A 75 -0.50 -9.70 6.76
C GLN A 75 0.33 -8.59 6.12
N ILE A 76 -0.32 -7.56 5.56
CA ILE A 76 0.38 -6.37 5.04
C ILE A 76 1.18 -5.72 6.15
N LYS A 77 0.63 -5.57 7.37
CA LYS A 77 1.39 -5.03 8.50
C LYS A 77 2.60 -5.92 8.84
N ALA A 78 2.46 -7.24 8.79
CA ALA A 78 3.53 -8.19 9.07
C ALA A 78 4.64 -8.22 8.00
N VAL A 79 4.31 -7.93 6.73
CA VAL A 79 5.31 -7.73 5.66
C VAL A 79 6.27 -6.60 6.04
N PHE A 80 5.72 -5.43 6.37
CA PHE A 80 6.49 -4.21 6.61
C PHE A 80 7.07 -4.09 8.03
N ARG A 81 6.71 -4.97 8.96
CA ARG A 81 7.38 -5.06 10.28
C ARG A 81 8.66 -5.89 10.27
N GLY A 82 8.89 -6.69 9.24
CA GLY A 82 10.09 -7.53 9.18
C GLY A 82 11.30 -6.70 8.78
N GLU A 83 12.32 -6.63 9.65
CA GLU A 83 13.60 -5.98 9.33
C GLU A 83 14.21 -6.51 8.03
N GLU A 84 14.04 -7.79 7.75
CA GLU A 84 14.56 -8.45 6.56
C GLU A 84 13.91 -7.92 5.28
N PHE A 85 12.63 -7.56 5.33
CA PHE A 85 11.93 -6.96 4.19
C PHE A 85 12.45 -5.54 3.91
N GLU A 86 12.63 -4.72 4.96
CA GLU A 86 13.21 -3.38 4.82
C GLU A 86 14.65 -3.43 4.30
N LYS A 87 15.48 -4.31 4.86
CA LYS A 87 16.88 -4.52 4.42
C LYS A 87 16.95 -4.98 2.95
N ASN A 88 16.08 -5.91 2.53
CA ASN A 88 16.06 -6.39 1.14
C ASN A 88 15.55 -5.33 0.16
N CYS A 89 14.59 -4.49 0.56
CA CYS A 89 14.16 -3.35 -0.26
C CYS A 89 15.23 -2.26 -0.41
N GLN A 90 16.03 -2.01 0.64
CA GLN A 90 17.14 -1.04 0.56
C GLN A 90 18.28 -1.52 -0.35
N LYS A 91 18.57 -2.83 -0.37
CA LYS A 91 19.58 -3.42 -1.26
C LYS A 91 19.21 -3.28 -2.74
N GLN A 92 17.93 -3.47 -3.10
CA GLN A 92 17.47 -3.28 -4.47
C GLN A 92 17.61 -1.82 -4.98
N LYS A 93 17.59 -0.82 -4.09
CA LYS A 93 17.83 0.59 -4.48
C LYS A 93 19.30 0.89 -4.82
N LYS A 94 20.27 0.10 -4.33
CA LYS A 94 21.71 0.35 -4.53
C LYS A 94 22.29 -0.26 -5.81
N GLN A 95 21.58 -1.19 -6.45
CA GLN A 95 22.04 -1.87 -7.68
C GLN A 95 21.58 -1.20 -8.98
N SER A 96 20.85 -0.07 -8.89
CA SER A 96 20.37 0.68 -10.06
C SER A 96 21.05 2.04 -10.22
N GLY A 97 22.24 2.22 -9.65
CA GLY A 97 23.10 3.39 -9.82
C GLY A 97 24.30 3.07 -10.68
#